data_AF-A0A5E5QNQ2-F1
#
_entry.id   AF-A0A5E5QNQ2-F1
#
_cell.length_a   1.000
_cell.length_b   1.000
_cell.length_c   1.000
_cell.angle_alpha   90.00
_cell.angle_beta   90.00
_cell.angle_gamma   90.00
#
_symmetry.space_group_name_H-M   'P 1'
#
loop_
_entity.id
_entity.type
_entity.pdbx_description
1 polymer ?
#
loop_
_entity_poly.entity_id
_entity_poly.type
_entity_poly.pdbx_seq_one_letter_code
_entity_poly.pdbx_strand_id
1 'polypeptide(L)'
;MLRLPNVNLTKHPDLIQPPNLDDNDNIAVIRLVSDKKEIIHADIIDVALSYSISGIDVVLEVPFKDKNSFDNKKLASLVSNGGWSISLLPPSQSKGVLVKEYCDHIIEWYQQWRSKTMTNFEKSIYPITPYIEYLTTNYLIKQNRHLLDNKETQELEKLSKNPTDKYLVELIDNMNTDFIDAFKKQLEQYINQEDSAFYKDIDLLTSQYNE
;
A
#
# COMPACT_ATOMS: atom_id res chain seq x y z
N MET A 1 9.83 3.31 36.05
CA MET A 1 10.24 4.62 35.50
C MET A 1 11.44 4.40 34.60
N LEU A 2 11.21 4.08 33.33
CA LEU A 2 12.28 3.95 32.34
C LEU A 2 12.55 5.35 31.75
N ARG A 3 13.80 5.80 31.85
CA ARG A 3 14.24 7.10 31.35
C ARG A 3 14.45 7.00 29.83
N LEU A 4 13.70 7.83 29.11
CA LEU A 4 13.63 7.97 27.66
C LEU A 4 14.93 8.54 27.09
N PRO A 5 15.52 7.97 26.02
CA PRO A 5 16.39 8.69 25.12
C PRO A 5 15.55 9.45 24.07
N ASN A 6 15.32 10.74 24.33
CA ASN A 6 15.04 11.85 23.40
C ASN A 6 14.56 11.55 21.96
N VAL A 7 13.34 11.03 21.78
CA VAL A 7 12.48 11.53 20.70
C VAL A 7 11.48 12.48 21.33
N ASN A 8 11.73 13.76 21.14
CA ASN A 8 10.86 14.81 21.65
C ASN A 8 9.76 15.02 20.61
N LEU A 9 8.60 14.35 20.78
CA LEU A 9 7.43 14.50 19.90
C LEU A 9 6.96 15.96 19.80
N THR A 10 7.19 16.77 20.84
CA THR A 10 6.97 18.23 20.79
C THR A 10 7.92 19.01 19.86
N LYS A 11 9.04 18.43 19.43
CA LYS A 11 9.99 19.04 18.47
C LYS A 11 9.81 18.54 17.03
N HIS A 12 9.04 17.47 16.82
CA HIS A 12 8.73 16.93 15.51
C HIS A 12 7.23 16.59 15.40
N PRO A 13 6.35 17.61 15.46
CA PRO A 13 4.90 17.39 15.39
C PRO A 13 4.47 16.74 14.07
N ASP A 14 5.31 16.84 13.03
CA ASP A 14 5.07 16.28 11.69
C ASP A 14 5.12 14.75 11.61
N LEU A 15 5.58 14.07 12.68
CA LEU A 15 5.76 12.60 12.71
C LEU A 15 4.49 11.85 13.06
N ILE A 16 3.63 12.47 13.86
CA ILE A 16 2.35 11.94 14.27
C ILE A 16 1.36 13.04 13.93
N GLN A 17 0.74 12.93 12.76
CA GLN A 17 -0.40 13.78 12.50
C GLN A 17 -1.54 13.29 13.41
N PRO A 18 -2.19 14.17 14.18
CA PRO A 18 -3.43 13.78 14.84
C PRO A 18 -4.38 13.24 13.76
N PRO A 19 -5.16 12.18 14.05
CA PRO A 19 -6.14 11.69 13.09
C PRO A 19 -6.97 12.87 12.60
N ASN A 20 -7.10 13.00 11.28
CA ASN A 20 -7.95 14.03 10.72
C ASN A 20 -9.39 13.58 10.95
N LEU A 21 -9.98 14.01 12.07
CA LEU A 21 -11.32 13.65 12.50
C LEU A 21 -12.39 14.48 11.76
N ASP A 22 -12.20 14.76 10.46
CA ASP A 22 -13.28 15.32 9.63
C ASP A 22 -14.26 14.19 9.26
N ASP A 23 -15.18 13.96 10.20
CA ASP A 23 -16.54 13.43 10.15
C ASP A 23 -16.88 12.09 9.47
N ASN A 24 -16.02 11.33 8.80
CA ASN A 24 -16.44 10.00 8.31
C ASN A 24 -15.41 8.87 8.17
N ASP A 25 -14.11 9.14 8.21
CA ASP A 25 -13.11 8.07 8.01
C ASP A 25 -12.12 8.07 9.17
N ASN A 26 -12.28 7.08 10.02
CA ASN A 26 -11.54 6.88 11.26
C ASN A 26 -10.10 6.42 10.95
N ILE A 27 -9.31 7.24 10.23
CA ILE A 27 -7.96 6.90 9.75
C ILE A 27 -6.90 7.78 10.43
N ALA A 28 -5.86 7.16 10.95
CA ALA A 28 -4.65 7.79 11.45
C ALA A 28 -3.48 7.53 10.51
N VAL A 29 -2.86 8.60 10.01
CA VAL A 29 -1.68 8.54 9.14
C VAL A 29 -0.44 8.87 9.97
N ILE A 30 0.51 7.93 10.04
CA ILE A 30 1.73 8.07 10.83
C ILE A 30 2.93 7.95 9.91
N ARG A 31 3.74 9.00 9.85
CA ARG A 31 4.94 9.02 9.01
C ARG A 31 6.11 8.40 9.75
N LEU A 32 6.67 7.34 9.17
CA LEU A 32 7.81 6.65 9.75
C LEU A 32 9.09 7.47 9.64
N VAL A 33 9.87 7.42 10.71
CA VAL A 33 11.26 7.89 10.75
C VAL A 33 12.11 6.70 11.13
N SER A 34 13.22 6.52 10.44
CA SER A 34 14.10 5.42 10.74
C SER A 34 14.82 5.61 12.07
N ASP A 35 14.83 4.55 12.87
CA ASP A 35 15.73 4.42 14.01
C ASP A 35 16.90 3.53 13.59
N LYS A 36 18.14 3.91 13.92
CA LYS A 36 19.32 3.08 13.59
C LYS A 36 19.44 1.84 14.47
N LYS A 37 18.67 1.75 15.55
CA LYS A 37 18.72 0.64 16.53
C LYS A 37 17.51 -0.29 16.43
N GLU A 38 16.37 0.20 15.94
CA GLU A 38 15.10 -0.51 15.87
C GLU A 38 14.46 -0.35 14.48
N ILE A 39 13.52 -1.23 14.12
CA ILE A 39 12.85 -1.14 12.80
C ILE A 39 12.00 0.13 12.72
N ILE A 40 11.28 0.42 13.81
CA ILE A 40 10.49 1.65 14.03
C ILE A 40 10.69 2.02 15.51
N HIS A 41 10.69 3.31 15.82
CA HIS A 41 10.75 3.80 17.19
C HIS A 41 9.56 3.30 18.03
N ALA A 42 9.80 2.83 19.26
CA ALA A 42 8.77 2.27 20.15
C ALA A 42 7.54 3.20 20.35
N ASP A 43 7.75 4.51 20.52
CA ASP A 43 6.63 5.47 20.67
C ASP A 43 5.66 5.46 19.47
N ILE A 44 6.16 5.24 18.24
CA ILE A 44 5.33 5.15 17.04
C ILE A 44 4.46 3.88 17.09
N ILE A 45 5.04 2.77 17.57
CA ILE A 45 4.34 1.50 17.74
C ILE A 45 3.21 1.66 18.77
N ASP A 46 3.50 2.28 19.92
CA ASP A 46 2.50 2.48 20.98
C ASP A 46 1.34 3.36 20.50
N VAL A 47 1.62 4.40 19.72
CA VAL A 47 0.60 5.28 19.14
C VAL A 47 -0.23 4.55 18.09
N ALA A 48 0.41 3.82 17.17
CA ALA A 48 -0.29 3.02 16.16
C ALA A 48 -1.19 1.95 16.80
N LEU A 49 -0.70 1.26 17.84
CA LEU A 49 -1.50 0.30 18.62
C LEU A 49 -2.66 0.98 19.32
N SER A 50 -2.45 2.15 19.93
CA SER A 50 -3.50 2.88 20.64
C SER A 50 -4.65 3.29 19.70
N TYR A 51 -4.32 3.76 18.48
CA TYR A 51 -5.32 4.04 17.46
C TYR A 51 -6.04 2.77 17.00
N SER A 52 -5.30 1.70 16.72
CA SER A 52 -5.88 0.43 16.26
C SER A 52 -6.84 -0.18 17.29
N ILE A 53 -6.49 -0.15 18.58
CA ILE A 53 -7.34 -0.60 19.69
C ILE A 53 -8.62 0.25 19.78
N SER A 54 -8.53 1.52 19.40
CA SER A 54 -9.68 2.44 19.37
C SER A 54 -10.54 2.29 18.10
N GLY A 55 -10.25 1.29 17.25
CA GLY A 55 -10.94 1.06 15.98
C GLY A 55 -10.60 2.07 14.88
N ILE A 56 -9.50 2.83 15.04
CA ILE A 56 -8.98 3.76 14.04
C ILE A 56 -8.04 2.97 13.12
N ASP A 57 -8.31 3.01 11.82
CA ASP A 57 -7.44 2.42 10.80
C ASP A 57 -6.12 3.19 10.76
N VAL A 58 -4.99 2.46 10.77
CA VAL A 58 -3.66 3.08 10.76
C VAL A 58 -2.99 2.86 9.42
N VAL A 59 -2.49 3.94 8.85
CA VAL A 59 -1.62 3.92 7.65
C VAL A 59 -0.24 4.40 8.04
N LEU A 60 0.76 3.54 7.91
CA LEU A 60 2.17 3.87 8.12
C LEU A 60 2.80 4.35 6.82
N GLU A 61 3.20 5.62 6.75
CA GLU A 61 3.87 6.17 5.58
C GLU A 61 5.37 5.90 5.65
N VAL A 62 5.92 5.29 4.60
CA VAL A 62 7.36 5.06 4.40
C VAL A 62 7.87 6.11 3.41
N PRO A 63 8.62 7.13 3.84
CA PRO A 63 9.22 8.09 2.92
C PRO A 63 10.26 7.44 2.01
N PHE A 64 10.21 7.69 0.70
CA PHE A 64 11.18 7.10 -0.24
C PHE A 64 12.65 7.37 0.13
N LYS A 65 12.94 8.56 0.66
CA LYS A 65 14.29 8.95 1.11
C LYS A 65 14.86 8.00 2.17
N ASP A 66 13.98 7.38 2.97
CA ASP A 66 14.33 6.53 4.10
C ASP A 66 14.17 5.03 3.78
N LYS A 67 13.81 4.67 2.53
CA LYS A 67 13.52 3.30 2.10
C LYS A 67 14.56 2.25 2.51
N ASN A 68 15.85 2.61 2.44
CA ASN A 68 16.96 1.71 2.75
C ASN A 68 17.25 1.61 4.25
N SER A 69 16.58 2.43 5.07
CA SER A 69 16.73 2.42 6.53
C SER A 69 15.83 1.39 7.19
N PHE A 70 14.86 0.83 6.46
CA PHE A 70 13.93 -0.16 6.96
C PHE A 70 14.26 -1.54 6.38
N ASP A 71 14.24 -2.56 7.23
CA ASP A 71 14.21 -3.95 6.77
C ASP A 71 12.76 -4.27 6.37
N ASN A 72 12.48 -4.23 5.06
CA ASN A 72 11.13 -4.41 4.51
C ASN A 72 10.46 -5.70 5.05
N LYS A 73 11.19 -6.80 5.24
CA LYS A 73 10.59 -8.05 5.75
C LYS A 73 10.15 -7.93 7.21
N LYS A 74 10.98 -7.30 8.03
CA LYS A 74 10.65 -7.07 9.44
C LYS A 74 9.52 -6.05 9.58
N LEU A 75 9.56 -4.99 8.77
CA LEU A 75 8.51 -3.98 8.72
C LEU A 75 7.18 -4.62 8.30
N ALA A 76 7.18 -5.39 7.22
CA ALA A 76 6.03 -6.14 6.76
C ALA A 76 5.44 -7.06 7.85
N SER A 77 6.29 -7.81 8.56
CA SER A 77 5.84 -8.65 9.67
C SER A 77 5.21 -7.84 10.81
N LEU A 78 5.82 -6.70 11.17
CA LEU A 78 5.30 -5.82 12.21
C LEU A 78 3.94 -5.25 11.83
N VAL A 79 3.82 -4.69 10.62
CA VAL A 79 2.58 -4.12 10.09
C VAL A 79 1.48 -5.18 9.99
N SER A 80 1.82 -6.39 9.51
CA SER A 80 0.90 -7.52 9.44
C SER A 80 0.32 -7.86 10.82
N ASN A 81 1.17 -7.94 11.83
CA ASN A 81 0.75 -8.26 13.21
C ASN A 81 -0.01 -7.10 13.87
N GLY A 82 0.32 -5.85 13.52
CA GLY A 82 -0.36 -4.66 14.02
C GLY A 82 -1.73 -4.44 13.38
N GLY A 83 -2.02 -5.10 12.25
CA GLY A 83 -3.23 -4.84 11.47
C GLY A 83 -3.21 -3.44 10.86
N TRP A 84 -2.06 -3.00 10.35
CA TRP A 84 -1.89 -1.67 9.76
C TRP A 84 -1.75 -1.72 8.25
N SER A 85 -2.09 -0.63 7.57
CA SER A 85 -1.77 -0.42 6.16
C SER A 85 -0.41 0.26 6.03
N ILE A 86 0.26 0.09 4.88
CA ILE A 86 1.51 0.79 4.54
C ILE A 86 1.26 1.69 3.34
N SER A 87 1.81 2.89 3.36
CA SER A 87 1.90 3.78 2.21
C SER A 87 3.34 4.03 1.82
N LEU A 88 3.72 3.62 0.61
CA LEU A 88 5.05 3.85 0.06
C LEU A 88 5.04 5.22 -0.64
N LEU A 89 5.58 6.24 0.01
CA LEU A 89 5.55 7.59 -0.55
C LEU A 89 6.53 7.73 -1.71
N PRO A 90 6.19 8.49 -2.76
CA PRO A 90 7.09 8.76 -3.87
C PRO A 90 8.28 9.65 -3.45
N PRO A 91 9.39 9.67 -4.22
CA PRO A 91 10.42 10.68 -4.06
C PRO A 91 9.88 12.08 -4.31
N SER A 92 10.34 13.06 -3.52
CA SER A 92 9.96 14.48 -3.68
C SER A 92 10.48 15.14 -4.98
N GLN A 93 11.32 14.45 -5.76
CA GLN A 93 11.86 14.94 -7.04
C GLN A 93 11.60 13.93 -8.15
N SER A 94 11.01 14.38 -9.26
CA SER A 94 10.81 13.60 -10.49
C SER A 94 12.06 13.60 -11.38
N LYS A 95 13.03 12.74 -11.07
CA LYS A 95 14.17 12.45 -11.96
C LYS A 95 14.06 11.01 -12.44
N GLY A 96 14.36 10.74 -13.72
CA GLY A 96 14.19 9.40 -14.31
C GLY A 96 14.88 8.27 -13.53
N VAL A 97 16.05 8.51 -12.96
CA VAL A 97 16.74 7.55 -12.08
C VAL A 97 15.94 7.27 -10.80
N LEU A 98 15.37 8.30 -10.16
CA LEU A 98 14.56 8.16 -8.96
C LEU A 98 13.21 7.47 -9.24
N VAL A 99 12.64 7.68 -10.44
CA VAL A 99 11.43 6.96 -10.89
C VAL A 99 11.70 5.47 -10.97
N LYS A 100 12.81 5.06 -11.59
CA LYS A 100 13.16 3.64 -11.70
C LYS A 100 13.40 3.02 -10.32
N GLU A 101 14.21 3.66 -9.47
CA GLU A 101 14.45 3.16 -8.11
C GLU A 101 13.16 3.06 -7.28
N TYR A 102 12.22 3.98 -7.48
CA TYR A 102 10.91 3.93 -6.84
C TYR A 102 10.12 2.72 -7.32
N CYS A 103 10.05 2.50 -8.63
CA CYS A 103 9.35 1.35 -9.17
C CYS A 103 9.98 0.03 -8.70
N ASP A 104 11.32 -0.08 -8.69
CA ASP A 104 12.02 -1.26 -8.18
C ASP A 104 11.65 -1.51 -6.70
N HIS A 105 11.57 -0.46 -5.88
CA HIS A 105 11.11 -0.57 -4.49
C HIS A 105 9.65 -1.05 -4.37
N ILE A 106 8.75 -0.58 -5.24
CA ILE A 106 7.36 -1.06 -5.30
C ILE A 106 7.32 -2.56 -5.65
N ILE A 107 8.14 -3.02 -6.60
CA ILE A 107 8.22 -4.45 -6.96
C ILE A 107 8.71 -5.30 -5.78
N GLU A 108 9.72 -4.83 -5.04
CA GLU A 108 10.21 -5.54 -3.85
C GLU A 108 9.11 -5.75 -2.80
N TRP A 109 8.28 -4.73 -2.57
CA TRP A 109 7.13 -4.84 -1.67
C TRP A 109 6.04 -5.77 -2.20
N TYR A 110 5.77 -5.74 -3.52
CA TYR A 110 4.83 -6.68 -4.16
C TYR A 110 5.27 -8.13 -3.97
N GLN A 111 6.56 -8.42 -4.20
CA GLN A 111 7.13 -9.75 -4.01
C GLN A 111 7.00 -10.24 -2.56
N GLN A 112 7.18 -9.33 -1.60
CA GLN A 112 7.00 -9.66 -0.18
C GLN A 112 5.54 -9.92 0.14
N TRP A 113 4.61 -9.09 -0.35
CA TRP A 113 3.17 -9.26 -0.16
C TRP A 113 2.67 -10.60 -0.72
N ARG A 114 3.15 -10.99 -1.91
CA ARG A 114 2.86 -12.29 -2.54
C ARG A 114 3.55 -13.48 -1.88
N SER A 115 4.52 -13.24 -1.00
CA SER A 115 5.28 -14.32 -0.37
C SER A 115 4.41 -15.13 0.59
N LYS A 116 4.73 -16.42 0.74
CA LYS A 116 4.05 -17.31 1.69
C LYS A 116 4.08 -16.80 3.14
N THR A 117 5.05 -15.95 3.48
CA THR A 117 5.23 -15.36 4.81
C THR A 117 4.27 -14.21 5.11
N MET A 118 3.59 -13.64 4.11
CA MET A 118 2.60 -12.55 4.28
C MET A 118 1.17 -12.99 3.90
N THR A 119 0.89 -14.29 3.91
CA THR A 119 -0.39 -14.87 3.45
C THR A 119 -1.62 -14.38 4.22
N ASN A 120 -1.46 -13.83 5.42
CA ASN A 120 -2.54 -13.27 6.24
C ASN A 120 -2.51 -11.74 6.31
N PHE A 121 -1.90 -11.08 5.32
CA PHE A 121 -1.88 -9.62 5.27
C PHE A 121 -3.23 -9.09 4.74
N GLU A 122 -4.09 -8.64 5.65
CA GLU A 122 -5.47 -8.21 5.34
C GLU A 122 -5.59 -6.70 5.07
N LYS A 123 -4.49 -5.96 5.16
CA LYS A 123 -4.47 -4.50 5.03
C LYS A 123 -3.89 -4.07 3.67
N SER A 124 -3.93 -2.77 3.40
CA SER A 124 -3.48 -2.20 2.12
C SER A 124 -1.99 -1.89 2.13
N ILE A 125 -1.31 -2.15 1.01
CA ILE A 125 0.02 -1.58 0.71
C ILE A 125 -0.18 -0.62 -0.46
N TYR A 126 -0.19 0.68 -0.21
CA TYR A 126 -0.37 1.69 -1.26
C TYR A 126 0.97 1.96 -1.97
N PRO A 127 1.00 2.06 -3.31
CA PRO A 127 -0.13 1.93 -4.26
C PRO A 127 -0.35 0.50 -4.82
N ILE A 128 0.27 -0.52 -4.24
CA ILE A 128 0.27 -1.91 -4.75
C ILE A 128 -1.12 -2.53 -4.72
N THR A 129 -1.72 -2.71 -3.54
CA THR A 129 -3.01 -3.42 -3.37
C THR A 129 -4.10 -2.88 -4.31
N PRO A 130 -4.32 -1.55 -4.39
CA PRO A 130 -5.34 -1.00 -5.27
C PRO A 130 -5.06 -1.23 -6.75
N TYR A 131 -3.80 -1.21 -7.16
CA TYR A 131 -3.45 -1.50 -8.55
C TYR A 131 -3.67 -2.98 -8.90
N ILE A 132 -3.40 -3.88 -7.95
CA ILE A 132 -3.70 -5.31 -8.10
C ILE A 132 -5.21 -5.54 -8.22
N GLU A 133 -6.02 -4.88 -7.40
CA GLU A 133 -7.49 -4.92 -7.50
C GLU A 133 -7.98 -4.48 -8.88
N TYR A 134 -7.40 -3.41 -9.43
CA TYR A 134 -7.67 -2.97 -10.79
C TYR A 134 -7.33 -4.05 -11.83
N LEU A 135 -6.13 -4.65 -11.76
CA LEU A 135 -5.70 -5.70 -12.70
C LEU A 135 -6.61 -6.93 -12.63
N THR A 136 -6.96 -7.37 -11.42
CA THR A 136 -7.89 -8.49 -11.19
C THR A 136 -9.26 -8.18 -11.78
N THR A 137 -9.83 -7.01 -11.48
CA THR A 137 -11.15 -6.61 -11.98
C THR A 137 -11.16 -6.54 -13.51
N ASN A 138 -10.16 -5.91 -14.11
CA ASN A 138 -10.02 -5.82 -15.56
C ASN A 138 -9.89 -7.20 -16.22
N TYR A 139 -9.15 -8.13 -15.60
CA TYR A 139 -9.04 -9.50 -16.07
C TYR A 139 -10.38 -10.23 -16.04
N LEU A 140 -11.13 -10.13 -14.94
CA LEU A 140 -12.44 -10.76 -14.77
C LEU A 140 -13.48 -10.21 -15.76
N ILE A 141 -13.49 -8.89 -15.99
CA ILE A 141 -14.35 -8.27 -17.02
C ILE A 141 -14.04 -8.87 -18.39
N LYS A 142 -12.76 -9.01 -18.74
CA LYS A 142 -12.35 -9.57 -20.03
C LYS A 142 -12.74 -11.04 -20.20
N GLN A 143 -12.55 -11.87 -19.17
CA GLN A 143 -12.93 -13.28 -19.20
C GLN A 143 -14.44 -13.47 -19.37
N ASN A 144 -15.23 -12.64 -18.68
CA ASN A 144 -16.69 -12.73 -18.68
C ASN A 144 -17.36 -11.86 -19.74
N ARG A 145 -16.60 -11.28 -20.68
CA ARG A 145 -17.13 -10.38 -21.70
C ARG A 145 -18.24 -10.98 -22.56
N HIS A 146 -18.27 -12.31 -22.71
CA HIS A 146 -19.31 -13.03 -23.43
C HIS A 146 -20.66 -13.09 -22.68
N LEU A 147 -20.65 -12.83 -21.38
CA LEU A 147 -21.84 -12.78 -20.50
C LEU A 147 -22.33 -11.35 -20.23
N LEU A 148 -21.52 -10.35 -20.56
CA LEU A 148 -21.79 -8.94 -20.32
C LEU A 148 -22.24 -8.26 -21.60
N ASP A 149 -23.20 -7.35 -21.49
CA ASP A 149 -23.48 -6.43 -22.60
C ASP A 149 -22.42 -5.31 -22.67
N ASN A 150 -22.46 -4.54 -23.77
CA ASN A 150 -21.49 -3.46 -24.00
C ASN A 150 -21.59 -2.33 -22.97
N LYS A 151 -22.78 -2.08 -22.41
CA LYS A 151 -23.01 -1.02 -21.43
C LYS A 151 -22.47 -1.45 -20.07
N GLU A 152 -22.78 -2.66 -19.64
CA GLU A 152 -22.26 -3.27 -18.41
C GLU A 152 -20.74 -3.34 -18.43
N THR A 153 -20.14 -3.74 -19.55
CA THR A 153 -18.68 -3.76 -19.72
C THR A 153 -18.08 -2.36 -19.50
N GLN A 154 -18.67 -1.32 -20.10
CA GLN A 154 -18.19 0.06 -19.96
C GLN A 154 -18.35 0.60 -18.53
N GLU A 155 -19.45 0.27 -17.87
CA GLU A 155 -19.70 0.67 -16.47
C GLU A 155 -18.69 0.02 -15.52
N LEU A 156 -18.45 -1.29 -15.67
CA LEU A 156 -17.47 -2.04 -14.88
C LEU A 156 -16.03 -1.55 -15.12
N GLU A 157 -15.66 -1.28 -16.37
CA GLU A 157 -14.36 -0.69 -16.70
C GLU A 157 -14.18 0.72 -16.13
N LYS A 158 -15.27 1.49 -16.02
CA LYS A 158 -15.22 2.82 -15.40
C LYS A 158 -15.10 2.73 -13.89
N LEU A 159 -15.81 1.81 -13.25
CA LEU A 159 -15.74 1.58 -11.82
C LEU A 159 -14.35 1.10 -11.40
N SER A 160 -13.75 0.16 -12.14
CA SER A 160 -12.42 -0.38 -11.81
C SER A 160 -11.29 0.65 -11.84
N LYS A 161 -11.43 1.70 -12.66
CA LYS A 161 -10.42 2.76 -12.81
C LYS A 161 -10.47 3.82 -11.71
N ASN A 162 -11.54 3.89 -10.93
CA ASN A 162 -11.72 4.92 -9.92
C ASN A 162 -11.58 4.31 -8.52
N PRO A 163 -10.49 4.61 -7.80
CA PRO A 163 -10.36 4.15 -6.43
C PRO A 163 -11.45 4.76 -5.55
N THR A 164 -12.11 3.93 -4.75
CA THR A 164 -13.07 4.37 -3.73
C THR A 164 -12.41 4.73 -2.40
N ASP A 165 -11.17 4.26 -2.20
CA ASP A 165 -10.36 4.54 -1.02
C ASP A 165 -9.87 6.00 -1.02
N LYS A 166 -10.31 6.78 -0.04
CA LYS A 166 -9.99 8.22 0.04
C LYS A 166 -8.52 8.50 0.27
N TYR A 167 -7.83 7.68 1.08
CA TYR A 167 -6.39 7.86 1.31
C TYR A 167 -5.62 7.67 0.00
N LEU A 168 -6.01 6.68 -0.80
CA LEU A 168 -5.42 6.47 -2.11
C LEU A 168 -5.73 7.63 -3.08
N VAL A 169 -6.94 8.19 -3.04
CA VAL A 169 -7.27 9.39 -3.85
C VAL A 169 -6.35 10.55 -3.46
N GLU A 170 -6.20 10.83 -2.16
CA GLU A 170 -5.29 11.87 -1.68
C GLU A 170 -3.83 11.58 -2.06
N LEU A 171 -3.38 10.34 -1.94
CA LEU A 171 -2.03 9.93 -2.33
C LEU A 171 -1.80 10.16 -3.84
N ILE A 172 -2.76 9.77 -4.68
CA ILE A 172 -2.73 9.95 -6.13
C ILE A 172 -2.72 11.43 -6.52
N ASP A 173 -3.60 12.24 -5.92
CA ASP A 173 -3.69 13.67 -6.20
C ASP A 173 -2.37 14.41 -5.86
N ASN A 174 -1.61 13.87 -4.92
CA ASN A 174 -0.31 14.38 -4.52
C ASN A 174 0.88 13.73 -5.27
N MET A 175 0.62 12.72 -6.10
CA MET A 175 1.63 12.06 -6.93
C MET A 175 1.72 12.69 -8.32
N ASN A 176 2.93 12.87 -8.83
CA ASN A 176 3.11 13.23 -10.24
C ASN A 176 2.69 12.04 -11.12
N THR A 177 1.83 12.30 -12.11
CA THR A 177 1.26 11.33 -13.05
C THR A 177 2.31 10.45 -13.73
N ASP A 178 3.50 10.99 -14.01
CA ASP A 178 4.61 10.24 -14.60
C ASP A 178 5.07 9.09 -13.69
N PHE A 179 5.07 9.28 -12.36
CA PHE A 179 5.37 8.19 -11.42
C PHE A 179 4.28 7.14 -11.44
N ILE A 180 3.02 7.58 -11.49
CA ILE A 180 1.86 6.69 -11.50
C ILE A 180 1.93 5.76 -12.71
N ASP A 181 2.10 6.32 -13.89
CA ASP A 181 2.15 5.55 -15.13
C ASP A 181 3.39 4.65 -15.20
N ALA A 182 4.54 5.14 -14.71
CA ALA A 182 5.77 4.35 -14.68
C ALA A 182 5.64 3.11 -13.80
N PHE A 183 5.15 3.25 -12.55
CA PHE A 183 5.03 2.09 -11.66
C PHE A 183 3.96 1.12 -12.18
N LYS A 184 2.80 1.62 -12.66
CA LYS A 184 1.73 0.77 -13.20
C LYS A 184 2.25 -0.12 -14.31
N LYS A 185 2.98 0.49 -15.26
CA LYS A 185 3.60 -0.22 -16.37
C LYS A 185 4.63 -1.24 -15.90
N GLN A 186 5.53 -0.87 -14.98
CA GLN A 186 6.59 -1.77 -14.53
C GLN A 186 6.05 -2.94 -13.70
N LEU A 187 5.07 -2.71 -12.84
CA LEU A 187 4.41 -3.76 -12.06
C LEU A 187 3.59 -4.71 -12.93
N GLU A 188 2.84 -4.19 -13.90
CA GLU A 188 2.13 -5.06 -14.86
C GLU A 188 3.11 -5.89 -15.71
N GLN A 189 4.22 -5.30 -16.15
CA GLN A 189 5.29 -6.03 -16.85
C GLN A 189 5.88 -7.14 -15.98
N TYR A 190 6.19 -6.84 -14.72
CA TYR A 190 6.70 -7.84 -13.77
C TYR A 190 5.72 -8.99 -13.59
N ILE A 191 4.44 -8.71 -13.35
CA ILE A 191 3.40 -9.74 -13.17
C ILE A 191 3.32 -10.65 -14.40
N ASN A 192 3.28 -10.06 -15.59
CA ASN A 192 3.16 -10.81 -16.83
C ASN A 192 4.39 -11.67 -17.15
N GLN A 193 5.59 -11.26 -16.72
CA GLN A 193 6.85 -11.91 -17.07
C GLN A 193 7.36 -12.86 -15.98
N GLU A 194 7.17 -12.50 -14.70
CA GLU A 194 7.82 -13.15 -13.56
C GLU A 194 6.82 -13.76 -12.56
N ASP A 195 5.58 -13.27 -12.45
CA ASP A 195 4.53 -13.85 -11.59
C ASP A 195 3.41 -14.50 -12.40
N SER A 196 3.78 -15.53 -13.18
CA SER A 196 2.82 -16.29 -14.00
C SER A 196 1.72 -17.03 -13.20
N ALA A 197 1.82 -17.06 -11.87
CA ALA A 197 0.81 -17.64 -10.99
C ALA A 197 -0.33 -16.66 -10.70
N PHE A 198 -0.11 -15.34 -10.81
CA PHE A 198 -1.09 -14.32 -10.45
C PHE A 198 -2.49 -14.54 -11.06
N TYR A 199 -2.60 -14.64 -12.39
CA TYR A 199 -3.90 -14.85 -13.04
C TYR A 199 -4.47 -16.26 -12.81
N LYS A 200 -3.61 -17.27 -12.59
CA LYS A 200 -4.05 -18.62 -12.24
C LYS A 200 -4.69 -18.66 -10.85
N ASP A 201 -4.15 -17.90 -9.90
CA ASP A 201 -4.72 -17.79 -8.56
C ASP A 201 -6.12 -17.16 -8.62
N ILE A 202 -6.32 -16.16 -9.49
CA ILE A 202 -7.64 -15.55 -9.75
C ILE A 202 -8.61 -16.57 -10.36
N ASP A 203 -8.18 -17.33 -11.37
CA ASP A 203 -9.00 -18.38 -11.98
C ASP A 203 -9.41 -19.44 -10.94
N LEU A 204 -8.48 -19.86 -10.07
CA LEU A 204 -8.75 -20.81 -8.99
C LEU A 204 -9.79 -20.27 -8.01
N LEU A 205 -9.65 -19.03 -7.57
CA LEU A 205 -10.60 -18.40 -6.65
C LEU A 205 -12.02 -18.32 -7.23
N THR A 206 -12.14 -17.99 -8.52
CA THR A 206 -13.47 -17.88 -9.16
C THR A 206 -14.10 -19.25 -9.45
N SER A 207 -13.31 -20.28 -9.73
CA SER A 207 -13.82 -21.64 -9.95
C SER A 207 -14.49 -22.25 -8.72
N GLN A 208 -14.06 -21.87 -7.50
CA GLN A 208 -14.63 -22.34 -6.24
C GLN A 208 -16.07 -21.84 -5.98
N TYR A 209 -16.52 -20.81 -6.69
CA TYR A 209 -17.87 -20.24 -6.55
C TYR A 209 -18.86 -20.72 -7.61
N ASN A 210 -18.41 -21.56 -8.57
CA ASN A 210 -19.24 -22.10 -9.65
C ASN A 210 -19.65 -23.57 -9.40
N GLU A 211 -19.35 -24.12 -8.22
CA GLU A 211 -19.87 -25.42 -7.71
C GLU A 211 -21.04 -25.20 -6.74
#